data_AF-A0A7J8GPN8-F1
#
_entry.id   AF-A0A7J8GPN8-F1
#
_cell.length_a   1.000
_cell.length_b   1.000
_cell.length_c   1.000
_cell.angle_alpha   90.00
_cell.angle_beta   90.00
_cell.angle_gamma   90.00
#
_symmetry.space_group_name_H-M   'P 1'
#
loop_
_entity.id
_entity.type
_entity.pdbx_description
1 polymer ?
#
loop_
_entity_poly.entity_id
_entity_poly.type
_entity_poly.pdbx_seq_one_letter_code
_entity_poly.pdbx_strand_id
1 'polypeptide(L)'
;MASLLKTSSMSVRTKLIHQTGLSLYNTSHGFHEEELKTKLQEFPGGSIDLQKKENGIGILTLNNPSKRNAFSGVMMLQLLEKVTELENWTEGKGLIVHGAKNTFCSGSDLNAVKALATPEYGVALCMFMQNTLTRLMS
;
A
#
# COMPACT_ATOMS: atom_id res chain seq x y z
N MET A 1 -15.94 -57.44 31.16
CA MET A 1 -14.93 -57.08 30.14
C MET A 1 -15.29 -55.72 29.59
N ALA A 2 -14.61 -54.66 30.04
CA ALA A 2 -14.84 -53.30 29.60
C ALA A 2 -13.87 -52.98 28.44
N SER A 3 -14.41 -52.54 27.30
CA SER A 3 -13.63 -52.15 26.13
C SER A 3 -13.33 -50.66 26.14
N LEU A 4 -12.05 -50.33 25.94
CA LEU A 4 -11.47 -49.01 25.75
C LEU A 4 -12.21 -48.19 24.68
N LEU A 5 -12.49 -46.93 24.98
CA LEU A 5 -12.57 -45.85 23.99
C LEU A 5 -11.68 -44.70 24.46
N LYS A 6 -10.50 -44.58 23.82
CA LYS A 6 -9.64 -43.40 23.89
C LYS A 6 -10.31 -42.30 23.07
N THR A 7 -10.76 -41.22 23.70
CA THR A 7 -11.14 -40.00 23.00
C THR A 7 -9.88 -39.15 22.80
N SER A 8 -9.42 -39.09 21.56
CA SER A 8 -8.35 -38.18 21.14
C SER A 8 -8.82 -36.73 21.28
N SER A 9 -8.17 -35.97 22.15
CA SER A 9 -8.32 -34.52 22.25
C SER A 9 -7.92 -33.89 20.92
N MET A 10 -8.90 -33.39 20.17
CA MET A 10 -8.66 -32.61 18.95
C MET A 10 -8.19 -31.22 19.36
N SER A 11 -6.88 -31.01 19.33
CA SER A 11 -6.26 -29.70 19.41
C SER A 11 -6.78 -28.85 18.25
N VAL A 12 -7.62 -27.87 18.58
CA VAL A 12 -8.05 -26.81 17.66
C VAL A 12 -6.80 -26.02 17.29
N ARG A 13 -6.24 -26.29 16.11
CA ARG A 13 -5.24 -25.40 15.50
C ARG A 13 -5.98 -24.12 15.13
N THR A 14 -5.91 -23.13 16.01
CA THR A 14 -6.25 -21.75 15.67
C THR A 14 -5.38 -21.33 14.50
N LYS A 15 -5.94 -21.35 13.28
CA LYS A 15 -5.33 -20.64 12.16
C LYS A 15 -5.36 -19.17 12.56
N LEU A 16 -4.19 -18.62 12.84
CA LEU A 16 -3.98 -17.19 12.94
C LEU A 16 -4.24 -16.63 11.53
N ILE A 17 -5.51 -16.37 11.22
CA ILE A 17 -5.87 -15.60 10.04
C ILE A 17 -5.33 -14.21 10.33
N HIS A 18 -4.21 -13.86 9.69
CA HIS A 18 -3.74 -12.48 9.63
C HIS A 18 -4.96 -11.68 9.15
N GLN A 19 -5.45 -10.73 9.96
CA GLN A 19 -6.56 -9.87 9.56
C GLN A 19 -6.06 -8.95 8.44
N THR A 20 -6.01 -9.46 7.22
CA THR A 20 -5.63 -8.77 6.01
C THR A 20 -6.78 -7.85 5.62
N GLY A 21 -6.59 -6.54 5.79
CA GLY A 21 -7.58 -5.51 5.43
C GLY A 21 -7.78 -4.40 6.48
N LEU A 22 -7.19 -4.51 7.68
CA LEU A 22 -7.21 -3.43 8.66
C LEU A 22 -6.00 -2.50 8.47
N SER A 23 -6.26 -1.19 8.51
CA SER A 23 -5.22 -0.15 8.54
C SER A 23 -4.28 -0.39 9.73
N LEU A 24 -2.98 -0.54 9.49
CA LEU A 24 -1.98 -0.79 10.55
C LEU A 24 -1.89 0.38 11.53
N TYR A 25 -2.02 1.60 11.00
CA TYR A 25 -2.05 2.85 11.76
C TYR A 25 -3.41 3.52 11.59
N ASN A 26 -3.93 4.09 12.68
CA ASN A 26 -5.21 4.79 12.72
C ASN A 26 -5.16 5.91 13.78
N THR A 27 -6.29 6.54 14.08
CA THR A 27 -6.37 7.67 15.04
C THR A 27 -5.84 7.34 16.43
N SER A 28 -5.86 6.08 16.88
CA SER A 28 -5.26 5.68 18.16
C SER A 28 -3.73 5.83 18.20
N HIS A 29 -3.10 5.92 17.03
CA HIS A 29 -1.67 6.17 16.85
C HIS A 29 -1.37 7.65 16.60
N GLY A 30 -2.36 8.54 16.76
CA GLY A 30 -2.24 9.96 16.42
C GLY A 30 -2.25 10.23 14.91
N PHE A 31 -2.62 9.23 14.10
CA PHE A 31 -2.64 9.34 12.64
C PHE A 31 -3.99 9.83 12.14
N HIS A 32 -4.02 11.05 11.60
CA HIS A 32 -5.18 11.68 10.97
C HIS A 32 -5.01 11.68 9.45
N GLU A 33 -5.49 10.61 8.81
CA GLU A 33 -5.25 10.36 7.38
C GLU A 33 -5.77 11.48 6.47
N GLU A 34 -6.95 12.03 6.75
CA GLU A 34 -7.58 13.04 5.90
C GLU A 34 -6.83 14.38 5.88
N GLU A 35 -6.23 14.76 7.01
CA GLU A 35 -5.37 15.96 7.08
C GLU A 35 -4.12 15.78 6.22
N LEU A 36 -3.49 14.60 6.29
CA LEU A 36 -2.34 14.28 5.46
C LEU A 36 -2.73 14.23 3.98
N LYS A 37 -3.86 13.61 3.62
CA LYS A 37 -4.33 13.57 2.23
C LYS A 37 -4.51 14.96 1.65
N THR A 38 -5.14 15.86 2.41
CA THR A 38 -5.32 17.26 2.03
C THR A 38 -3.96 17.91 1.77
N LYS A 39 -2.99 17.69 2.65
CA LYS A 39 -1.64 18.23 2.49
C LYS A 39 -0.90 17.66 1.27
N LEU A 40 -1.05 16.36 0.99
CA LEU A 40 -0.41 15.68 -0.14
C LEU A 40 -0.89 16.21 -1.50
N GLN A 41 -2.12 16.71 -1.60
CA GLN A 41 -2.66 17.31 -2.82
C GLN A 41 -1.90 18.56 -3.26
N GLU A 42 -1.23 19.27 -2.34
CA GLU A 42 -0.42 20.46 -2.63
C GLU A 42 0.86 20.14 -3.42
N PHE A 43 1.24 18.86 -3.57
CA PHE A 43 2.46 18.43 -4.24
C PHE A 43 2.15 17.61 -5.51
N PRO A 44 1.78 18.27 -6.62
CA PRO A 44 1.49 17.61 -7.88
C PRO A 44 2.76 17.15 -8.60
N GLY A 45 2.57 16.29 -9.60
CA GLY A 45 3.60 15.85 -10.53
C GLY A 45 3.62 14.35 -10.71
N GLY A 46 3.77 13.91 -11.95
CA GLY A 46 3.73 12.51 -12.32
C GLY A 46 2.37 11.84 -12.13
N SER A 47 2.32 10.52 -12.31
CA SER A 47 1.16 9.68 -12.08
C SER A 47 1.50 8.26 -11.64
N ILE A 48 0.51 7.56 -11.08
CA ILE A 48 0.51 6.10 -10.90
C ILE A 48 -0.53 5.50 -11.84
N ASP A 49 -0.06 4.81 -12.88
CA ASP A 49 -0.94 4.26 -13.92
C ASP A 49 -1.13 2.76 -13.69
N LEU A 50 -2.36 2.26 -13.74
CA LEU A 50 -2.68 0.83 -13.58
C LEU A 50 -3.33 0.25 -14.85
N GLN A 51 -2.76 -0.83 -15.38
CA GLN A 51 -3.36 -1.62 -16.46
C GLN A 51 -3.62 -3.04 -15.98
N LYS A 52 -4.85 -3.54 -16.16
CA LYS A 52 -5.26 -4.91 -15.88
C LYS A 52 -5.29 -5.70 -17.18
N LYS A 53 -4.46 -6.75 -17.32
CA LYS A 53 -4.45 -7.62 -18.51
C LYS A 53 -5.45 -8.77 -18.36
N GLU A 54 -5.98 -9.25 -19.48
CA GLU A 54 -6.96 -10.36 -19.51
C GLU A 54 -6.44 -11.66 -18.89
N ASN A 55 -5.11 -11.88 -18.91
CA ASN A 55 -4.50 -13.05 -18.27
C ASN A 55 -4.46 -12.99 -16.74
N GLY A 56 -4.90 -11.87 -16.13
CA GLY A 56 -4.91 -11.63 -14.69
C GLY A 56 -3.66 -10.92 -14.16
N ILE A 57 -2.77 -10.41 -15.03
CA ILE A 57 -1.58 -9.66 -14.60
C ILE A 57 -1.87 -8.15 -14.61
N GLY A 58 -1.69 -7.51 -13.45
CA GLY A 58 -1.71 -6.06 -13.31
C GLY A 58 -0.34 -5.47 -13.61
N ILE A 59 -0.30 -4.32 -14.28
CA ILE A 59 0.91 -3.55 -14.53
C ILE A 59 0.73 -2.16 -13.92
N LEU A 60 1.48 -1.86 -12.86
CA LEU A 60 1.49 -0.57 -12.19
C LEU A 60 2.74 0.21 -12.59
N THR A 61 2.55 1.33 -13.28
CA THR A 61 3.63 2.19 -13.78
C THR A 61 3.80 3.41 -12.88
N LEU A 62 5.01 3.60 -12.35
CA LEU A 62 5.43 4.84 -11.68
C LEU A 62 5.86 5.84 -12.75
N ASN A 63 5.07 6.87 -12.99
CA ASN A 63 5.23 7.73 -14.17
C ASN A 63 5.58 9.17 -13.78
N ASN A 64 6.85 9.42 -13.47
CA ASN A 64 7.40 10.76 -13.29
C ASN A 64 8.84 10.86 -13.84
N PRO A 65 9.06 10.57 -15.14
CA PRO A 65 10.40 10.36 -15.67
C PRO A 65 11.31 11.59 -15.58
N SER A 66 10.76 12.80 -15.62
CA SER A 66 11.52 14.05 -15.45
C SER A 66 12.17 14.16 -14.07
N LYS A 67 11.64 13.46 -13.07
CA LYS A 67 12.18 13.37 -11.71
C LYS A 67 12.58 11.94 -11.34
N ARG A 68 13.00 11.11 -12.30
CA ARG A 68 13.41 9.71 -12.07
C ARG A 68 12.36 8.89 -11.32
N ASN A 69 11.09 9.14 -11.64
CA ASN A 69 9.90 8.54 -11.04
C ASN A 69 9.75 8.77 -9.53
N ALA A 70 10.31 9.87 -9.00
CA ALA A 70 10.14 10.24 -7.61
C ALA A 70 8.66 10.47 -7.24
N PHE A 71 8.26 10.00 -6.07
CA PHE A 71 6.89 10.11 -5.55
C PHE A 71 6.58 11.54 -5.10
N SER A 72 5.73 12.23 -5.87
CA SER A 72 5.04 13.42 -5.42
C SER A 72 3.92 13.06 -4.42
N GLY A 73 3.34 14.06 -3.76
CA GLY A 73 2.21 13.80 -2.86
C GLY A 73 0.99 13.27 -3.61
N VAL A 74 0.70 13.79 -4.81
CA VAL A 74 -0.36 13.26 -5.67
C VAL A 74 -0.12 11.80 -6.07
N MET A 75 1.12 11.41 -6.38
CA MET A 75 1.44 10.00 -6.68
C MET A 75 1.22 9.09 -5.46
N MET A 76 1.49 9.55 -4.23
CA MET A 76 1.18 8.77 -3.02
C MET A 76 -0.33 8.52 -2.87
N LEU A 77 -1.16 9.53 -3.15
CA LEU A 77 -2.62 9.40 -3.15
C LEU A 77 -3.12 8.45 -4.23
N GLN A 78 -2.58 8.55 -5.44
CA GLN A 78 -2.95 7.65 -6.54
C GLN A 78 -2.51 6.22 -6.26
N LEU A 79 -1.37 6.00 -5.58
CA LEU A 79 -0.98 4.65 -5.16
C LEU A 79 -2.01 4.05 -4.20
N LEU A 80 -2.49 4.81 -3.21
CA LEU A 80 -3.57 4.37 -2.32
C LEU A 80 -4.84 4.00 -3.10
N GLU A 81 -5.23 4.82 -4.06
CA GLU A 81 -6.37 4.54 -4.95
C GLU A 81 -6.16 3.23 -5.71
N LYS A 82 -5.00 3.03 -6.34
CA LYS A 82 -4.70 1.83 -7.14
C LYS A 82 -4.58 0.57 -6.30
N VAL A 83 -4.03 0.65 -5.09
CA VAL A 83 -4.05 -0.47 -4.15
C VAL A 83 -5.49 -0.85 -3.79
N THR A 84 -6.35 0.14 -3.53
CA THR A 84 -7.77 -0.10 -3.23
C THR A 84 -8.50 -0.71 -4.43
N GLU A 85 -8.16 -0.28 -5.64
CA GLU A 85 -8.67 -0.86 -6.89
C GLU A 85 -8.20 -2.30 -7.13
N LEU A 86 -7.00 -2.64 -6.64
CA LEU A 86 -6.40 -3.98 -6.76
C LEU A 86 -6.96 -4.96 -5.72
N GLU A 87 -7.22 -4.53 -4.49
CA GLU A 87 -7.84 -5.37 -3.46
C GLU A 87 -9.23 -5.89 -3.88
N ASN A 88 -9.96 -5.08 -4.65
CA ASN A 88 -11.27 -5.45 -5.17
C ASN A 88 -11.20 -6.17 -6.53
N TRP A 89 -9.99 -6.43 -7.05
CA TRP A 89 -9.81 -7.05 -8.37
C TRP A 89 -9.74 -8.58 -8.28
N THR A 90 -10.90 -9.23 -8.47
CA THR A 90 -11.07 -10.68 -8.29
C THR A 90 -10.36 -11.55 -9.32
N GLU A 91 -10.08 -11.03 -10.52
CA GLU A 91 -9.37 -11.76 -11.58
C GLU A 91 -7.85 -11.65 -11.47
N GLY A 92 -7.34 -10.87 -10.51
CA GLY A 92 -5.92 -10.61 -10.30
C GLY A 92 -5.15 -11.86 -9.88
N LYS A 93 -4.02 -12.11 -10.55
CA LYS A 93 -3.10 -13.23 -10.27
C LYS A 93 -1.70 -12.76 -9.89
N GLY A 94 -1.33 -11.55 -10.29
CA GLY A 94 -0.03 -10.97 -9.99
C GLY A 94 0.05 -9.50 -10.41
N LEU A 95 0.97 -8.76 -9.77
CA LEU A 95 1.21 -7.36 -10.05
C LEU A 95 2.68 -7.16 -10.44
N ILE A 96 2.92 -6.52 -11.58
CA ILE A 96 4.23 -6.04 -12.00
C ILE A 96 4.28 -4.55 -11.71
N VAL A 97 5.25 -4.13 -10.91
CA VAL A 97 5.51 -2.71 -10.62
C VAL A 97 6.77 -2.31 -11.37
N HIS A 98 6.70 -1.26 -12.19
CA HIS A 98 7.88 -0.72 -12.86
C HIS A 98 7.81 0.80 -12.98
N GLY A 99 8.96 1.42 -13.21
CA GLY A 99 9.01 2.85 -13.53
C GLY A 99 8.85 3.11 -15.02
N ALA A 100 8.34 4.29 -15.37
CA ALA A 100 8.33 4.77 -16.74
C ALA A 100 9.76 5.08 -17.22
N LYS A 101 10.01 4.80 -18.51
CA LYS A 101 11.32 5.02 -19.17
C LYS A 101 12.45 4.22 -18.51
N ASN A 102 13.52 4.89 -18.07
CA ASN A 102 14.82 4.26 -17.82
C ASN A 102 15.16 4.05 -16.34
N THR A 103 14.25 4.40 -15.42
CA THR A 103 14.49 4.33 -13.98
C THR A 103 13.31 3.68 -13.30
N PHE A 104 13.53 2.91 -12.23
CA PHE A 104 12.43 2.44 -11.39
C PHE A 104 11.80 3.61 -10.61
N CYS A 105 12.46 4.08 -9.56
CA CYS A 105 12.05 5.22 -8.72
C CYS A 105 13.25 5.68 -7.88
N SER A 106 13.41 6.99 -7.70
CA SER A 106 14.47 7.58 -6.85
C SER A 106 14.05 7.88 -5.41
N GLY A 107 12.87 7.43 -4.97
CA GLY A 107 12.30 7.71 -3.65
C GLY A 107 11.28 8.85 -3.67
N SER A 108 11.22 9.65 -2.61
CA SER A 108 10.28 10.77 -2.49
C SER A 108 10.74 12.00 -3.27
N ASP A 109 9.80 12.78 -3.80
CA ASP A 109 10.07 14.07 -4.43
C ASP A 109 10.59 15.06 -3.39
N LEU A 110 11.78 15.63 -3.61
CA LEU A 110 12.43 16.54 -2.67
C LEU A 110 11.61 17.81 -2.41
N ASN A 111 10.76 18.24 -3.35
CA ASN A 111 9.87 19.38 -3.12
C ASN A 111 8.78 19.05 -2.10
N ALA A 112 8.23 17.82 -2.16
CA ALA A 112 7.28 17.33 -1.17
C ALA A 112 7.96 17.12 0.18
N VAL A 113 9.14 16.47 0.19
CA VAL A 113 9.90 16.21 1.42
C VAL A 113 10.24 17.50 2.16
N LYS A 114 10.72 18.55 1.46
CA LYS A 114 11.07 19.83 2.11
C LYS A 114 9.88 20.49 2.81
N ALA A 115 8.70 20.42 2.21
CA ALA A 115 7.50 21.02 2.78
C ALA A 115 6.84 20.16 3.86
N LEU A 116 7.22 18.88 3.94
CA LEU A 116 6.74 17.89 4.92
C LEU A 116 7.81 17.51 5.94
N ALA A 117 8.92 18.28 6.02
CA ALA A 117 10.08 18.01 6.85
C ALA A 117 9.87 18.40 8.33
N THR A 118 8.68 18.16 8.88
CA THR A 118 8.46 18.21 10.33
C THR A 118 8.39 16.78 10.89
N PRO A 119 8.75 16.55 12.17
CA PRO A 119 8.64 15.22 12.77
C PRO A 119 7.23 14.61 12.63
N GLU A 120 6.19 15.44 12.77
CA GLU A 120 4.78 15.03 12.73
C GLU A 120 4.40 14.56 11.33
N TYR A 121 4.73 15.34 10.29
CA TYR A 121 4.47 14.94 8.90
C TYR A 121 5.34 13.77 8.47
N GLY A 122 6.59 13.68 8.94
CA GLY A 122 7.46 12.54 8.66
C GLY A 122 6.87 11.22 9.16
N VAL A 123 6.39 11.20 10.41
CA VAL A 123 5.71 10.02 10.98
C VAL A 123 4.41 9.72 10.23
N ALA A 124 3.59 10.73 9.97
CA ALA A 124 2.32 10.55 9.26
C ALA A 124 2.51 9.99 7.84
N LEU A 125 3.53 10.44 7.11
CA LEU A 125 3.88 9.91 5.79
C LEU A 125 4.30 8.45 5.86
N CYS A 126 5.14 8.08 6.82
CA CYS A 126 5.55 6.69 7.03
C CYS A 126 4.32 5.81 7.31
N MET A 127 3.43 6.24 8.20
CA MET A 127 2.20 5.52 8.53
C MET A 127 1.29 5.36 7.31
N PHE A 128 1.07 6.44 6.54
CA PHE A 128 0.26 6.43 5.33
C PHE A 128 0.80 5.47 4.26
N MET A 129 2.10 5.58 3.97
CA MET A 129 2.73 4.75 2.94
C MET A 129 2.78 3.29 3.38
N GLN A 130 3.00 3.02 4.67
CA GLN A 130 3.03 1.66 5.18
C GLN A 130 1.63 1.04 5.18
N ASN A 131 0.59 1.75 5.63
CA ASN A 131 -0.81 1.31 5.49
C ASN A 131 -1.15 0.96 4.04
N THR A 132 -0.68 1.77 3.09
CA THR A 132 -0.93 1.55 1.66
C THR A 132 -0.17 0.33 1.13
N LEU A 133 1.13 0.21 1.40
CA LEU A 133 1.97 -0.82 0.79
C LEU A 133 1.76 -2.21 1.40
N THR A 134 1.44 -2.32 2.69
CA THR A 134 1.24 -3.63 3.33
C THR A 134 -0.01 -4.34 2.82
N ARG A 135 -0.96 -3.60 2.25
CA ARG A 135 -2.14 -4.14 1.56
C ARG A 135 -1.81 -4.84 0.24
N LEU A 136 -0.62 -4.64 -0.32
CA LEU A 136 -0.15 -5.43 -1.47
C LEU A 136 0.36 -6.82 -1.06
N MET A 137 0.50 -7.10 0.24
CA MET A 137 0.97 -8.39 0.76
C MET A 137 -0.17 -9.36 1.07
N SER A 138 -1.43 -8.96 0.89
CA SER A 138 -2.64 -9.71 1.25
C SER A 138 -3.19 -10.54 0.12
#